data_AF-A0A8T5SQ62-F1
#
_entry.id   AF-A0A8T5SQ62-F1
#
_cell.length_a   1.000
_cell.length_b   1.000
_cell.length_c   1.000
_cell.angle_alpha   90.00
_cell.angle_beta   90.00
_cell.angle_gamma   90.00
#
_symmetry.space_group_name_H-M   'P 1'
#
loop_
_entity.id
_entity.type
_entity.pdbx_description
1 polymer ?
#
loop_
_entity_poly.entity_id
_entity_poly.type
_entity_poly.pdbx_seq_one_letter_code
_entity_poly.pdbx_strand_id
1 'polypeptide(L)'
;MKFIDTQELKWLALSVFVTTLLLKIWASPSDVTGLALLGAGLLIYVAVLFLDYRSSYDPNVVWDEQRGFVAIIRPWRVELCAARLLGSVPLGIDLSHSAGKVLQAMHTRFENEGGGTLVFFITRPIGNELTKVGMLVRRSGIRLPKTRSKLEHLSKLMMADIMILESAMRASYPHLPVVRAEKQDILVVNTGGLETNVS
;
A
#
# COMPACT_ATOMS: atom_id res chain seq x y z
N MET A 1 -3.44 -19.12 30.56
CA MET A 1 -3.42 -20.02 29.37
C MET A 1 -2.61 -19.32 28.30
N LYS A 2 -1.47 -19.89 27.89
CA LYS A 2 -0.71 -19.39 26.74
C LYS A 2 -1.61 -19.57 25.52
N PHE A 3 -2.01 -18.47 24.90
CA PHE A 3 -2.60 -18.53 23.57
C PHE A 3 -1.57 -19.23 22.68
N ILE A 4 -1.96 -20.39 22.13
CA ILE A 4 -1.16 -21.12 21.15
C ILE A 4 -0.81 -20.11 20.05
N ASP A 5 0.47 -20.00 19.74
CA ASP A 5 0.94 -19.11 18.70
C ASP A 5 0.20 -19.44 17.40
N THR A 6 -0.43 -18.45 16.78
CA THR A 6 -1.29 -18.65 15.60
C THR A 6 -0.56 -19.35 14.45
N GLN A 7 0.77 -19.25 14.43
CA GLN A 7 1.62 -19.95 13.48
C GLN A 7 1.73 -21.45 13.77
N GLU A 8 1.88 -21.87 15.03
CA GLU A 8 1.93 -23.28 15.42
C GLU A 8 0.62 -24.00 15.08
N LEU A 9 -0.53 -23.33 15.31
CA LEU A 9 -1.84 -23.87 14.98
C LEU A 9 -2.01 -24.12 13.46
N LYS A 10 -1.50 -23.23 12.62
CA LYS A 10 -1.54 -23.35 11.15
C LYS A 10 -0.77 -24.57 10.66
N TRP A 11 0.42 -24.81 11.21
CA TRP A 11 1.26 -25.97 10.90
C TRP A 11 0.67 -27.28 11.43
N LEU A 12 0.08 -27.25 12.64
CA LEU A 12 -0.62 -28.39 13.21
C LEU A 12 -1.81 -28.79 12.32
N ALA A 13 -2.65 -27.84 11.91
CA ALA A 13 -3.77 -28.09 11.01
C ALA A 13 -3.31 -28.63 9.63
N LEU A 14 -2.18 -28.13 9.08
CA LEU A 14 -1.59 -28.68 7.86
C LEU A 14 -1.20 -30.16 8.04
N SER A 15 -0.55 -30.48 9.16
CA SER A 15 -0.10 -31.85 9.45
C SER A 15 -1.29 -32.81 9.61
N VAL A 16 -2.39 -32.38 10.24
CA VAL A 16 -3.62 -33.16 10.37
C VAL A 16 -4.25 -33.42 9.00
N PHE A 17 -4.32 -32.40 8.13
CA PHE A 17 -4.86 -32.57 6.78
C PHE A 17 -4.04 -33.55 5.93
N VAL A 18 -2.71 -33.43 5.96
CA VAL A 18 -1.80 -34.31 5.21
C VAL A 18 -1.89 -35.75 5.71
N THR A 19 -1.87 -35.95 7.03
CA THR A 19 -1.98 -37.30 7.62
C THR A 19 -3.33 -37.95 7.34
N THR A 20 -4.42 -37.17 7.40
CA THR A 20 -5.78 -37.66 7.06
C THR A 20 -5.88 -38.09 5.60
N LEU A 21 -5.28 -37.32 4.68
CA LEU A 21 -5.23 -37.68 3.26
C LEU A 21 -4.43 -38.98 3.03
N LEU A 22 -3.25 -39.10 3.64
CA LEU A 22 -2.41 -40.31 3.53
C LEU A 22 -3.11 -41.55 4.11
N LEU A 23 -3.76 -41.41 5.27
CA LEU A 23 -4.58 -42.47 5.87
C LEU A 23 -5.73 -42.89 4.96
N LYS A 24 -6.39 -41.93 4.30
CA LYS A 24 -7.48 -42.22 3.36
C LYS A 24 -6.98 -42.98 2.13
N ILE A 25 -5.83 -42.59 1.58
CA ILE A 25 -5.18 -43.31 0.45
C ILE A 25 -4.87 -44.76 0.84
N TRP A 26 -4.36 -44.98 2.06
CA TRP A 26 -4.02 -46.31 2.55
C TRP A 26 -5.27 -47.18 2.83
N ALA A 27 -6.29 -46.63 3.48
CA ALA A 27 -7.47 -47.39 3.91
C ALA A 27 -8.49 -47.64 2.80
N SER A 28 -8.60 -46.75 1.80
CA SER A 28 -9.63 -46.85 0.75
C SER A 28 -9.17 -46.22 -0.57
N PRO A 29 -8.20 -46.83 -1.26
CA PRO A 29 -7.61 -46.26 -2.48
C PRO A 29 -8.60 -46.16 -3.66
N SER A 30 -9.68 -46.93 -3.65
CA SER A 30 -10.73 -46.92 -4.68
C SER A 30 -11.79 -45.83 -4.51
N ASP A 31 -11.81 -45.12 -3.37
CA ASP A 31 -12.74 -44.00 -3.14
C ASP A 31 -12.20 -42.71 -3.78
N VAL A 32 -12.29 -42.67 -5.11
CA VAL A 32 -11.78 -41.55 -5.93
C VAL A 32 -12.44 -40.22 -5.56
N THR A 33 -13.73 -40.23 -5.22
CA THR A 33 -14.48 -39.04 -4.81
C THR A 33 -14.01 -38.48 -3.47
N GLY A 34 -13.82 -39.32 -2.45
CA GLY A 34 -13.32 -38.88 -1.14
C GLY A 34 -11.88 -38.37 -1.21
N LEU A 35 -11.04 -39.02 -2.04
CA LEU A 35 -9.67 -38.58 -2.30
C LEU A 35 -9.61 -37.23 -3.02
N ALA A 36 -10.47 -37.02 -4.03
CA ALA A 36 -10.53 -35.75 -4.75
C ALA A 36 -10.96 -34.58 -3.85
N LEU A 37 -11.96 -34.79 -2.98
CA LEU A 37 -12.43 -33.77 -2.04
C LEU A 37 -11.36 -33.38 -1.02
N LEU A 38 -10.69 -34.37 -0.40
CA LEU A 38 -9.62 -34.11 0.56
C LEU A 38 -8.39 -33.49 -0.11
N GLY A 39 -8.05 -33.94 -1.32
CA GLY A 39 -6.96 -33.37 -2.12
C GLY A 39 -7.21 -31.91 -2.49
N ALA A 40 -8.44 -31.58 -2.94
CA ALA A 40 -8.84 -30.21 -3.24
C ALA A 40 -8.83 -29.32 -1.98
N GLY A 41 -9.32 -29.84 -0.85
CA GLY A 41 -9.27 -29.15 0.44
C GLY A 41 -7.84 -28.83 0.88
N LEU A 42 -6.92 -29.79 0.74
CA LEU A 42 -5.50 -29.58 1.03
C LEU A 42 -4.89 -28.51 0.12
N LEU A 43 -5.18 -28.55 -1.19
CA LEU A 43 -4.68 -27.54 -2.14
C LEU A 43 -5.15 -26.13 -1.79
N ILE A 44 -6.44 -25.97 -1.45
CA ILE A 44 -7.00 -24.68 -1.02
C ILE A 44 -6.31 -24.22 0.27
N TYR A 45 -6.13 -25.12 1.24
CA TYR A 45 -5.49 -24.78 2.51
C TYR A 45 -4.03 -24.34 2.33
N VAL A 46 -3.26 -25.05 1.49
CA VAL A 46 -1.88 -24.68 1.14
C VAL A 46 -1.84 -23.33 0.40
N ALA A 47 -2.78 -23.08 -0.52
CA ALA A 47 -2.88 -21.80 -1.20
C ALA A 47 -3.15 -20.65 -0.23
N VAL A 48 -4.05 -20.85 0.74
CA VAL A 48 -4.33 -19.86 1.81
C VAL A 48 -3.10 -19.62 2.68
N LEU A 49 -2.39 -20.66 3.11
CA LEU A 49 -1.15 -20.51 3.89
C LEU A 49 -0.06 -19.77 3.12
N PHE A 50 0.08 -20.07 1.82
CA PHE A 50 1.04 -19.38 0.97
C PHE A 50 0.71 -17.90 0.79
N LEU A 51 -0.58 -17.56 0.62
CA LEU A 51 -1.06 -16.18 0.56
C LEU A 51 -0.83 -15.45 1.89
N ASP A 52 -1.11 -16.09 3.01
CA ASP A 52 -0.93 -15.54 4.36
C ASP A 52 0.56 -15.30 4.69
N TYR A 53 1.43 -16.26 4.39
CA TYR A 53 2.88 -16.10 4.49
C TYR A 53 3.40 -14.93 3.65
N ARG A 54 2.89 -14.80 2.42
CA ARG A 54 3.21 -13.68 1.53
C ARG A 54 2.55 -12.36 1.94
N SER A 55 1.48 -12.37 2.72
CA SER A 55 0.86 -11.15 3.26
C SER A 55 1.60 -10.63 4.50
N SER A 56 2.26 -11.53 5.23
CA SER A 56 2.99 -11.23 6.47
C SER A 56 4.41 -10.71 6.23
N TYR A 57 4.85 -10.61 4.98
CA TYR A 57 6.18 -10.07 4.66
C TYR A 57 6.18 -8.56 4.86
N ASP A 58 7.09 -8.07 5.71
CA ASP A 58 7.22 -6.64 5.95
C ASP A 58 7.48 -5.88 4.64
N PRO A 59 6.75 -4.78 4.39
CA PRO A 59 6.94 -3.98 3.20
C PRO A 59 8.34 -3.37 3.21
N ASN A 60 9.10 -3.59 2.14
CA ASN A 60 10.38 -2.89 1.98
C ASN A 60 10.09 -1.45 1.51
N VAL A 61 10.54 -0.48 2.29
CA VAL A 61 10.36 0.95 2.01
C VAL A 61 11.68 1.53 1.50
N VAL A 62 11.68 2.02 0.26
CA VAL A 62 12.82 2.71 -0.35
C VAL A 62 12.48 4.17 -0.56
N TRP A 63 13.41 5.06 -0.22
CA TRP A 63 13.26 6.51 -0.39
C TRP A 63 14.27 7.03 -1.42
N ASP A 64 13.77 7.80 -2.38
CA ASP A 64 14.61 8.56 -3.32
C ASP A 64 14.63 10.03 -2.88
N GLU A 65 15.75 10.47 -2.29
CA GLU A 65 15.93 11.85 -1.84
C GLU A 65 15.94 12.87 -2.98
N GLN A 66 16.46 12.51 -4.15
CA GLN A 66 16.54 13.44 -5.27
C GLN A 66 15.14 13.74 -5.81
N ARG A 67 14.32 12.71 -5.96
CA ARG A 67 12.98 12.84 -6.59
C ARG A 67 11.86 13.05 -5.59
N GLY A 68 12.01 12.59 -4.37
CA GLY A 68 10.98 12.67 -3.33
C GLY A 68 9.92 11.61 -3.39
N PHE A 69 10.31 10.42 -3.81
CA PHE A 69 9.41 9.30 -3.96
C PHE A 69 9.67 8.28 -2.86
N VAL A 70 8.60 7.84 -2.22
CA VAL A 70 8.62 6.65 -1.37
C VAL A 70 8.11 5.49 -2.20
N ALA A 71 8.95 4.48 -2.41
CA ALA A 71 8.54 3.20 -2.98
C ALA A 71 8.25 2.22 -1.84
N ILE A 72 7.00 1.73 -1.77
CA ILE A 72 6.57 0.69 -0.85
C ILE A 72 6.45 -0.61 -1.64
N ILE A 73 7.38 -1.53 -1.41
CA ILE A 73 7.49 -2.80 -2.12
C ILE A 73 6.90 -3.90 -1.24
N ARG A 74 5.71 -4.37 -1.62
CA ARG A 74 5.04 -5.53 -1.04
C ARG A 74 5.29 -6.77 -1.92
N PRO A 75 5.02 -7.99 -1.44
CA PRO A 75 5.27 -9.21 -2.21
C PRO A 75 4.50 -9.32 -3.54
N TRP A 76 3.32 -8.69 -3.64
CA TRP A 76 2.47 -8.73 -4.84
C TRP A 76 2.26 -7.38 -5.50
N ARG A 77 2.64 -6.30 -4.83
CA ARG A 77 2.31 -4.93 -5.23
C ARG A 77 3.50 -4.03 -4.97
N VAL A 78 3.75 -3.12 -5.90
CA VAL A 78 4.67 -2.01 -5.73
C VAL A 78 3.86 -0.74 -5.79
N GLU A 79 4.06 0.13 -4.80
CA GLU A 79 3.43 1.44 -4.74
C GLU A 79 4.51 2.50 -4.75
N LEU A 80 4.37 3.48 -5.61
CA LEU A 80 5.17 4.69 -5.57
C LEU A 80 4.27 5.80 -5.02
N CYS A 81 4.76 6.50 -4.01
CA CYS A 81 4.03 7.57 -3.33
C CYS A 81 4.87 8.84 -3.39
N ALA A 82 4.20 9.96 -3.59
CA ALA A 82 4.77 11.28 -3.41
C ALA A 82 3.69 12.23 -2.91
N ALA A 83 4.08 13.22 -2.13
CA ALA A 83 3.13 14.17 -1.58
C ALA A 83 3.62 15.62 -1.68
N ARG A 84 2.63 16.50 -1.65
CA ARG A 84 2.80 17.95 -1.58
C ARG A 84 1.99 18.48 -0.40
N LEU A 85 2.60 19.37 0.35
CA LEU A 85 2.04 20.01 1.53
C LEU A 85 1.71 21.46 1.21
N LEU A 86 0.60 21.94 1.75
CA LEU A 86 0.33 23.37 1.87
C LEU A 86 1.08 23.86 3.13
N GLY A 87 2.06 24.74 2.93
CA GLY A 87 2.77 25.36 4.03
C GLY A 87 1.91 26.41 4.71
N SER A 88 1.97 26.44 6.04
CA SER A 88 1.32 27.46 6.89
C SER A 88 -0.19 27.57 6.68
N VAL A 89 -0.92 26.46 6.76
CA VAL A 89 -2.39 26.48 6.71
C VAL A 89 -2.92 27.04 8.05
N PRO A 90 -3.59 28.21 8.06
CA PRO A 90 -4.23 28.70 9.27
C PRO A 90 -5.37 27.76 9.67
N LEU A 91 -5.48 27.51 10.98
CA LEU A 91 -6.58 26.74 11.55
C LEU A 91 -7.92 27.36 11.13
N GLY A 92 -8.72 26.61 10.38
CA GLY A 92 -10.05 27.05 9.90
C GLY A 92 -10.12 27.47 8.43
N ILE A 93 -9.05 27.34 7.63
CA ILE A 93 -9.18 27.51 6.17
C ILE A 93 -10.06 26.40 5.59
N ASP A 94 -11.08 26.78 4.83
CA ASP A 94 -11.88 25.83 4.07
C ASP A 94 -11.13 25.41 2.79
N LEU A 95 -10.65 24.17 2.78
CA LEU A 95 -9.93 23.56 1.67
C LEU A 95 -10.86 22.95 0.62
N SER A 96 -12.17 22.94 0.82
CA SER A 96 -13.14 22.25 -0.05
C SER A 96 -13.08 22.73 -1.50
N HIS A 97 -12.97 24.05 -1.70
CA HIS A 97 -12.86 24.64 -3.02
C HIS A 97 -11.56 24.24 -3.75
N SER A 98 -10.46 24.08 -2.99
CA SER A 98 -9.18 23.63 -3.54
C SER A 98 -9.19 22.14 -3.86
N ALA A 99 -9.83 21.34 -3.01
CA ALA A 99 -9.97 19.92 -3.22
C ALA A 99 -10.70 19.65 -4.54
N GLY A 100 -11.74 20.41 -4.87
CA GLY A 100 -12.45 20.29 -6.15
C GLY A 100 -11.55 20.46 -7.37
N LYS A 101 -10.75 21.54 -7.43
CA LYS A 101 -9.84 21.80 -8.57
C LYS A 101 -8.73 20.77 -8.69
N VAL A 102 -8.14 20.38 -7.57
CA VAL A 102 -7.07 19.36 -7.57
C VAL A 102 -7.64 17.99 -7.93
N LEU A 103 -8.80 17.61 -7.38
CA LEU A 103 -9.50 16.38 -7.74
C LEU A 103 -9.81 16.34 -9.22
N GLN A 104 -10.31 17.44 -9.81
CA GLN A 104 -10.60 17.50 -11.24
C GLN A 104 -9.34 17.31 -12.10
N ALA A 105 -8.26 18.03 -11.80
CA ALA A 105 -7.00 17.91 -12.54
C ALA A 105 -6.40 16.50 -12.45
N MET A 106 -6.43 15.90 -11.26
CA MET A 106 -5.93 14.54 -11.03
C MET A 106 -6.85 13.48 -11.62
N HIS A 107 -8.17 13.70 -11.60
CA HIS A 107 -9.14 12.80 -12.22
C HIS A 107 -8.90 12.66 -13.71
N THR A 108 -8.78 13.77 -14.45
CA THR A 108 -8.45 13.75 -15.89
C THR A 108 -7.13 13.03 -16.16
N ARG A 109 -6.15 13.16 -15.26
CA ARG A 109 -4.87 12.43 -15.36
C ARG A 109 -5.04 10.93 -15.13
N PHE A 110 -5.88 10.53 -14.18
CA PHE A 110 -6.09 9.13 -13.80
C PHE A 110 -7.06 8.38 -14.72
N GLU A 111 -7.93 9.08 -15.46
CA GLU A 111 -8.73 8.48 -16.53
C GLU A 111 -7.85 7.96 -17.66
N ASN A 112 -6.79 8.70 -18.01
CA ASN A 112 -5.88 8.33 -19.10
C ASN A 112 -4.84 7.27 -18.70
N GLU A 113 -4.46 7.22 -17.42
CA GLU A 113 -3.42 6.34 -16.90
C GLU A 113 -3.92 5.64 -15.65
N GLY A 114 -4.02 4.31 -15.68
CA GLY A 114 -4.56 3.52 -14.58
C GLY A 114 -3.67 3.44 -13.32
N GLY A 115 -4.25 2.94 -12.22
CA GLY A 115 -3.53 2.62 -10.99
C GLY A 115 -3.09 3.82 -10.15
N GLY A 116 -3.62 5.02 -10.45
CA GLY A 116 -3.44 6.24 -9.68
C GLY A 116 -4.50 6.40 -8.58
N THR A 117 -4.10 6.99 -7.46
CA THR A 117 -5.00 7.37 -6.37
C THR A 117 -4.50 8.68 -5.77
N LEU A 118 -5.44 9.57 -5.48
CA LEU A 118 -5.17 10.80 -4.73
C LEU A 118 -5.71 10.62 -3.32
N VAL A 119 -4.88 10.95 -2.33
CA VAL A 119 -5.23 10.89 -0.91
C VAL A 119 -5.04 12.28 -0.32
N PHE A 120 -6.13 12.89 0.10
CA PHE A 120 -6.05 14.08 0.95
C PHE A 120 -5.73 13.66 2.38
N PHE A 121 -4.83 14.39 3.04
CA PHE A 121 -4.46 14.08 4.41
C PHE A 121 -4.23 15.35 5.25
N ILE A 122 -4.50 15.20 6.54
CA ILE A 122 -4.21 16.17 7.58
C ILE A 122 -3.45 15.41 8.66
N THR A 123 -2.20 15.79 8.88
CA THR A 123 -1.36 15.23 9.94
C THR A 123 -1.26 16.27 11.05
N ARG A 124 -1.83 15.93 12.21
CA ARG A 124 -1.70 16.72 13.43
C ARG A 124 -0.64 16.08 14.33
N PRO A 125 0.61 16.57 14.33
CA PRO A 125 1.64 16.04 15.21
C PRO A 125 1.27 16.25 16.68
N ILE A 126 1.72 15.33 17.54
CA ILE A 126 1.57 15.43 18.99
C ILE A 126 2.65 16.40 19.49
N GLY A 127 2.25 17.57 19.98
CA GLY A 127 3.17 18.60 20.50
C GLY A 127 2.97 19.96 19.85
N ASN A 128 4.05 20.77 19.84
CA ASN A 128 4.03 22.17 19.40
C ASN A 128 4.38 22.34 17.90
N GLU A 129 4.23 21.28 17.11
CA GLU A 129 4.50 21.29 15.68
C GLU A 129 3.29 21.78 14.87
N LEU A 130 3.55 22.36 13.70
CA LEU A 130 2.51 22.87 12.81
C LEU A 130 1.71 21.70 12.21
N THR A 131 0.38 21.87 12.14
CA THR A 131 -0.48 20.93 11.43
C THR A 131 -0.11 20.92 9.95
N LYS A 132 0.20 19.74 9.41
CA LYS A 132 0.57 19.54 8.01
C LYS A 132 -0.67 19.12 7.24
N VAL A 133 -1.00 19.86 6.19
CA VAL A 133 -2.12 19.52 5.30
C VAL A 133 -1.59 19.34 3.89
N GLY A 134 -2.03 18.30 3.20
CA GLY A 134 -1.51 18.01 1.89
C GLY A 134 -2.30 16.98 1.12
N MET A 135 -1.74 16.66 -0.04
CA MET A 135 -2.26 15.63 -0.92
C MET A 135 -1.13 14.71 -1.33
N LEU A 136 -1.41 13.41 -1.26
CA LEU A 136 -0.52 12.33 -1.63
C LEU A 136 -1.05 11.70 -2.92
N VAL A 137 -0.17 11.59 -3.91
CA VAL A 137 -0.42 10.77 -5.10
C VAL A 137 0.24 9.43 -4.91
N ARG A 138 -0.53 8.39 -5.14
CA ARG A 138 -0.09 7.00 -5.13
C ARG A 138 -0.29 6.40 -6.51
N ARG A 139 0.76 5.79 -7.04
CA ARG A 139 0.69 4.93 -8.22
C ARG A 139 1.02 3.52 -7.81
N SER A 140 0.17 2.57 -8.17
CA SER A 140 0.36 1.17 -7.80
C SER A 140 0.39 0.24 -9.01
N GLY A 141 1.19 -0.82 -8.89
CA GLY A 141 1.28 -1.86 -9.91
C GLY A 141 1.54 -3.22 -9.28
N ILE A 142 1.21 -4.28 -10.02
CA ILE A 142 1.51 -5.65 -9.63
C ILE A 142 3.03 -5.87 -9.69
N ARG A 143 3.58 -6.52 -8.67
CA ARG A 143 5.00 -6.89 -8.63
C ARG A 143 5.23 -8.11 -9.52
N LEU A 144 5.78 -7.87 -10.72
CA LEU A 144 6.23 -8.91 -11.64
C LEU A 144 7.74 -9.16 -11.48
N PRO A 145 8.29 -10.30 -11.95
CA PRO A 145 9.73 -10.60 -11.87
C PRO A 145 10.62 -9.50 -12.45
N LYS A 146 10.13 -8.73 -13.44
CA LYS A 146 10.76 -7.51 -13.97
C LYS A 146 10.38 -6.26 -13.17
N THR A 147 10.53 -6.30 -11.84
CA THR A 147 10.09 -5.21 -10.94
C THR A 147 10.75 -3.87 -11.27
N ARG A 148 12.03 -3.88 -11.70
CA ARG A 148 12.79 -2.67 -12.03
C ARG A 148 12.17 -1.86 -13.16
N SER A 149 11.82 -2.50 -14.28
CA SER A 149 11.21 -1.82 -15.43
C SER A 149 9.84 -1.21 -15.05
N LYS A 150 9.07 -1.90 -14.20
CA LYS A 150 7.79 -1.37 -13.72
C LYS A 150 7.99 -0.16 -12.80
N LEU A 151 8.98 -0.19 -11.91
CA LEU A 151 9.35 0.95 -11.07
C LEU A 151 9.81 2.16 -11.89
N GLU A 152 10.63 1.95 -12.93
CA GLU A 152 11.08 3.02 -13.82
C GLU A 152 9.89 3.66 -14.56
N HIS A 153 8.96 2.85 -15.06
CA HIS A 153 7.73 3.35 -15.67
C HIS A 153 6.84 4.11 -14.69
N LEU A 154 6.61 3.56 -13.48
CA LEU A 154 5.86 4.23 -12.42
C LEU A 154 6.53 5.56 -12.01
N SER A 155 7.86 5.60 -11.96
CA SER A 155 8.62 6.82 -11.65
C SER A 155 8.43 7.91 -12.71
N LYS A 156 8.34 7.56 -13.99
CA LYS A 156 8.06 8.52 -15.07
C LYS A 156 6.65 9.10 -14.94
N LEU A 157 5.66 8.24 -14.68
CA LEU A 157 4.27 8.67 -14.46
C LEU A 157 4.15 9.58 -13.24
N MET A 158 4.81 9.20 -12.14
CA MET A 158 4.80 9.93 -10.88
C MET A 158 5.40 11.34 -11.00
N MET A 159 6.46 11.52 -11.77
CA MET A 159 7.01 12.85 -12.06
C MET A 159 5.93 13.79 -12.65
N ALA A 160 5.22 13.32 -13.66
CA ALA A 160 4.14 14.10 -14.29
C ALA A 160 2.99 14.36 -13.31
N ASP A 161 2.59 13.35 -12.55
CA ASP A 161 1.48 13.48 -11.59
C ASP A 161 1.80 14.50 -10.49
N ILE A 162 3.06 14.54 -10.01
CA ILE A 162 3.49 15.52 -9.00
C ILE A 162 3.52 16.94 -9.56
N MET A 163 3.97 17.11 -10.82
CA MET A 163 3.95 18.42 -11.46
C MET A 163 2.52 18.95 -11.60
N ILE A 164 1.58 18.09 -12.02
CA ILE A 164 0.16 18.43 -12.12
C ILE A 164 -0.41 18.75 -10.73
N LEU A 165 -0.11 17.92 -9.73
CA LEU A 165 -0.55 18.13 -8.36
C LEU A 165 -0.08 19.47 -7.81
N GLU A 166 1.22 19.75 -7.92
CA GLU A 166 1.83 20.98 -7.42
C GLU A 166 1.25 22.21 -8.13
N SER A 167 1.08 22.14 -9.46
CA SER A 167 0.45 23.19 -10.25
C SER A 167 -1.00 23.45 -9.82
N ALA A 168 -1.80 22.40 -9.66
CA ALA A 168 -3.19 22.50 -9.23
C ALA A 168 -3.33 23.04 -7.81
N MET A 169 -2.44 22.64 -6.89
CA MET A 169 -2.40 23.16 -5.53
C MET A 169 -2.04 24.65 -5.51
N ARG A 170 -1.01 25.07 -6.25
CA ARG A 170 -0.63 26.48 -6.38
C ARG A 170 -1.72 27.34 -7.01
N ALA A 171 -2.40 26.81 -8.03
CA ALA A 171 -3.52 27.50 -8.66
C ALA A 171 -4.73 27.66 -7.72
N SER A 172 -4.87 26.76 -6.74
CA SER A 172 -5.96 26.81 -5.75
C SER A 172 -5.67 27.78 -4.61
N TYR A 173 -4.42 27.84 -4.12
CA TYR A 173 -3.96 28.83 -3.15
C TYR A 173 -2.65 29.49 -3.58
N PRO A 174 -2.71 30.54 -4.41
CA PRO A 174 -1.50 31.21 -4.90
C PRO A 174 -0.63 31.83 -3.79
N HIS A 175 -1.25 32.13 -2.65
CA HIS A 175 -0.60 32.77 -1.50
C HIS A 175 -0.02 31.77 -0.48
N LEU A 176 -0.33 30.47 -0.60
CA LEU A 176 0.23 29.45 0.29
C LEU A 176 1.40 28.75 -0.39
N PRO A 177 2.57 28.65 0.26
CA PRO A 177 3.69 27.92 -0.30
C PRO A 177 3.35 26.43 -0.41
N VAL A 178 3.58 25.83 -1.59
CA VAL A 178 3.46 24.38 -1.76
C VAL A 178 4.85 23.76 -1.57
N VAL A 179 4.99 22.93 -0.54
CA VAL A 179 6.25 22.33 -0.11
C VAL A 179 6.24 20.83 -0.41
N ARG A 180 7.40 20.26 -0.71
CA ARG A 180 7.56 18.82 -0.87
C ARG A 180 7.48 18.14 0.50
N ALA A 181 6.68 17.06 0.59
CA ALA A 181 6.60 16.25 1.80
C ALA A 181 7.87 15.41 2.00
N GLU A 182 8.23 15.18 3.26
CA GLU A 182 9.36 14.32 3.63
C GLU A 182 8.96 12.84 3.66
N LYS A 183 9.96 11.95 3.77
CA LYS A 183 9.75 10.50 3.90
C LYS A 183 8.78 10.19 5.04
N GLN A 184 8.97 10.83 6.20
CA GLN A 184 8.17 10.60 7.39
C GLN A 184 6.70 10.99 7.18
N ASP A 185 6.45 12.14 6.56
CA ASP A 185 5.08 12.60 6.25
C ASP A 185 4.34 11.59 5.36
N ILE A 186 5.02 11.10 4.32
CA ILE A 186 4.45 10.13 3.37
C ILE A 186 4.19 8.79 4.07
N LEU A 187 5.08 8.36 4.97
CA LEU A 187 4.90 7.12 5.71
C LEU A 187 3.74 7.20 6.70
N VAL A 188 3.65 8.25 7.50
CA VAL A 188 2.56 8.46 8.47
C VAL A 188 1.19 8.42 7.78
N VAL A 189 1.08 9.03 6.59
CA VAL A 189 -0.17 8.99 5.81
C VAL A 189 -0.48 7.59 5.30
N ASN A 190 0.54 6.82 4.92
CA ASN A 190 0.38 5.46 4.40
C ASN A 190 0.13 4.42 5.50
N THR A 191 0.59 4.66 6.74
CA THR A 191 0.36 3.79 7.90
C THR A 191 -0.90 4.13 8.69
N GLY A 192 -1.64 5.17 8.27
CA GLY A 192 -2.87 5.60 8.95
C GLY A 192 -2.61 6.33 10.27
N GLY A 193 -1.49 7.03 10.41
CA GLY A 193 -1.15 7.78 11.62
C GLY A 193 -0.39 6.99 12.68
N LEU A 194 -0.08 5.72 12.42
CA LEU A 194 0.78 4.93 13.31
C LEU A 194 2.24 5.36 13.08
N GLU A 195 2.86 5.90 14.14
CA GLU A 195 4.31 6.10 14.22
C GLU A 195 4.99 4.73 14.22
N THR A 196 5.20 4.17 13.04
CA THR A 196 6.12 3.06 12.90
C THR A 196 7.52 3.65 13.00
N ASN A 197 8.16 3.50 14.16
CA ASN A 197 9.59 3.72 14.34
C ASN A 197 10.35 2.72 13.47
N VAL A 198 10.40 2.98 12.16
CA VAL A 198 11.23 2.22 11.23
C VAL A 198 12.53 2.99 11.09
N SER A 199 13.47 2.65 11.97
CA SER A 199 14.89 2.98 11.86
C SER A 199 15.47 2.53 10.53
#